data_AF-E6LSL8-F1
#
_entry.id   AF-E6LSL8-F1
#
_cell.length_a   1.000
_cell.length_b   1.000
_cell.length_c   1.000
_cell.angle_alpha   90.00
_cell.angle_beta   90.00
_cell.angle_gamma   90.00
#
_symmetry.space_group_name_H-M   'P 1'
#
loop_
_entity.id
_entity.type
_entity.pdbx_description
1 polymer ?
#
loop_
_entity_poly.entity_id
_entity_poly.type
_entity_poly.pdbx_seq_one_letter_code
_entity_poly.pdbx_strand_id
1 'polypeptide(L)'
;EILQDKIENIFNDINHAIFNEEHVDLQHLYIDGSKFEANANKYTWVWKKATEKFRYKLYEKITAEIEEINAEIAWRGVQITTNTEYVPDYLNEIVEQLVLLWELDTSTFVYGSGKRKSKEQRHYEHLTTFCQKLQEYIQKIEICGPNRNSYSKTDNSATFMRIKTDYMGNDQLLP
;
A
#
# COMPACT_ATOMS: atom_id res chain seq x y z
N GLU A 1 17.33 -25.36 -19.32
CA GLU A 1 17.62 -24.06 -18.69
C GLU A 1 16.86 -22.88 -19.29
N ILE A 2 16.91 -22.59 -20.59
CA ILE A 2 16.37 -21.34 -21.19
C ILE A 2 14.86 -21.08 -20.96
N LEU A 3 14.05 -22.12 -20.73
CA LEU A 3 12.60 -22.01 -20.59
C LEU A 3 12.09 -22.16 -19.15
N GLN A 4 12.95 -22.39 -18.17
CA GLN A 4 12.50 -22.82 -16.84
C GLN A 4 11.68 -21.73 -16.13
N ASP A 5 12.12 -20.47 -16.18
CA ASP A 5 11.35 -19.31 -15.67
C ASP A 5 10.27 -18.82 -16.64
N LYS A 6 10.23 -19.34 -17.88
CA LYS A 6 9.29 -18.93 -18.94
C LYS A 6 8.10 -19.86 -19.06
N ILE A 7 8.23 -21.12 -18.65
CA ILE A 7 7.20 -22.15 -18.85
C ILE A 7 5.95 -21.87 -18.01
N GLU A 8 6.12 -21.32 -16.80
CA GLU A 8 5.01 -20.94 -15.94
C GLU A 8 4.22 -19.77 -16.52
N ASN A 9 4.92 -18.76 -17.07
CA ASN A 9 4.29 -17.64 -17.76
C ASN A 9 3.53 -18.11 -19.01
N ILE A 10 4.15 -18.96 -19.83
CA ILE A 10 3.50 -19.54 -21.02
C ILE A 10 2.25 -20.35 -20.62
N PHE A 11 2.34 -21.14 -19.55
CA PHE A 11 1.20 -21.91 -19.04
C PHE A 11 0.06 -20.99 -18.57
N ASN A 12 0.38 -19.92 -17.85
CA ASN A 12 -0.60 -18.92 -17.42
C ASN A 12 -1.25 -18.22 -18.61
N ASP A 13 -0.47 -17.83 -19.62
CA ASP A 13 -0.98 -17.17 -20.83
C ASP A 13 -1.93 -18.09 -21.62
N ILE A 14 -1.58 -19.38 -21.76
CA ILE A 14 -2.44 -20.38 -22.42
C ILE A 14 -3.74 -20.55 -21.64
N ASN A 15 -3.68 -20.70 -20.32
CA ASN A 15 -4.88 -20.84 -19.48
C ASN A 15 -5.75 -19.59 -19.55
N HIS A 16 -5.16 -18.39 -19.51
CA HIS A 16 -5.89 -17.14 -19.67
C HIS A 16 -6.63 -17.07 -21.00
N ALA A 17 -5.99 -17.48 -22.10
CA ALA A 17 -6.64 -17.53 -23.40
C ALA A 17 -7.83 -18.50 -23.41
N ILE A 18 -7.67 -19.70 -22.84
CA ILE A 18 -8.74 -20.70 -22.74
C ILE A 18 -9.89 -20.19 -21.88
N PHE A 19 -9.61 -19.62 -20.70
CA PHE A 19 -10.66 -19.11 -19.82
C PHE A 19 -11.46 -17.98 -20.46
N ASN A 20 -10.81 -17.11 -21.24
CA ASN A 20 -11.47 -16.04 -21.97
C ASN A 20 -12.36 -16.57 -23.10
N GLU A 21 -11.88 -17.53 -23.90
CA GLU A 21 -12.64 -18.12 -25.00
C GLU A 21 -13.86 -18.92 -24.49
N GLU A 22 -13.64 -19.73 -23.45
CA GLU A 22 -14.67 -20.60 -22.86
C GLU A 22 -15.55 -19.87 -21.84
N HIS A 23 -15.33 -18.57 -21.60
CA HIS A 23 -16.08 -17.72 -20.67
C HIS A 23 -16.17 -18.31 -19.25
N VAL A 24 -15.06 -18.89 -18.77
CA VAL A 24 -14.99 -19.59 -17.48
C VAL A 24 -14.98 -18.57 -16.34
N ASP A 25 -15.93 -18.70 -15.39
CA ASP A 25 -15.93 -17.92 -14.16
C ASP A 25 -14.88 -18.47 -13.17
N LEU A 26 -13.77 -17.74 -13.04
CA LEU A 26 -12.70 -18.06 -12.08
C LEU A 26 -12.96 -17.49 -10.68
N GLN A 27 -13.97 -16.64 -10.53
CA GLN A 27 -14.27 -15.96 -9.26
C GLN A 27 -15.21 -16.77 -8.39
N HIS A 28 -16.07 -17.59 -9.00
CA HIS A 28 -17.09 -18.34 -8.29
C HIS A 28 -17.15 -19.80 -8.71
N LEU A 29 -17.15 -20.68 -7.72
CA LEU A 29 -17.33 -22.11 -7.86
C LEU A 29 -18.65 -22.51 -7.21
N TYR A 30 -19.52 -23.18 -7.95
CA TYR A 30 -20.81 -23.67 -7.46
C TYR A 30 -20.77 -25.19 -7.33
N ILE A 31 -20.88 -25.71 -6.10
CA ILE A 31 -20.92 -27.15 -5.82
C ILE A 31 -22.16 -27.42 -4.98
N ASP A 32 -23.05 -28.29 -5.46
CA ASP A 32 -24.24 -28.74 -4.73
C ASP A 32 -25.08 -27.58 -4.16
N GLY A 33 -25.30 -26.54 -4.97
CA GLY A 33 -26.01 -25.31 -4.58
C GLY A 33 -25.23 -24.35 -3.67
N SER A 34 -24.01 -24.70 -3.25
CA SER A 34 -23.14 -23.84 -2.45
C SER A 34 -22.22 -23.01 -3.33
N LYS A 35 -22.16 -21.69 -3.07
CA LYS A 35 -21.28 -20.74 -3.78
C LYS A 35 -19.96 -20.55 -3.00
N PHE A 36 -18.84 -20.85 -3.64
CA PHE A 36 -17.48 -20.64 -3.14
C PHE A 36 -16.83 -19.53 -3.95
N GLU A 37 -16.44 -18.44 -3.31
CA GLU A 37 -15.78 -17.32 -3.98
C GLU A 37 -14.26 -17.46 -3.84
N ALA A 38 -13.51 -17.26 -4.92
CA ALA A 38 -12.04 -17.35 -4.92
C ALA A 38 -11.38 -16.31 -3.99
N ASN A 39 -12.12 -15.25 -3.63
CA ASN A 39 -11.63 -14.15 -2.82
C ASN A 39 -12.39 -14.04 -1.49
N ALA A 40 -11.72 -14.38 -0.38
CA ALA A 40 -12.27 -14.26 0.97
C ALA A 40 -12.36 -12.80 1.48
N ASN A 41 -11.91 -11.81 0.70
CA ASN A 41 -11.87 -10.39 1.12
C ASN A 41 -13.23 -9.67 1.09
N LYS A 42 -14.34 -10.40 0.89
CA LYS A 42 -15.70 -9.85 0.84
C LYS A 42 -16.05 -8.98 2.06
N TYR A 43 -15.44 -9.29 3.21
CA TYR A 43 -15.63 -8.56 4.47
C TYR A 43 -14.32 -7.98 4.98
N THR A 44 -13.68 -7.14 4.16
CA THR A 44 -12.47 -6.42 4.59
C THR A 44 -12.82 -5.06 5.17
N TRP A 45 -12.28 -4.80 6.36
CA TRP A 45 -12.54 -3.61 7.13
C TRP A 45 -11.30 -2.73 7.21
N VAL A 46 -11.51 -1.41 7.26
CA VAL A 46 -10.50 -0.44 7.64
C VAL A 46 -10.76 -0.01 9.07
N TRP A 47 -9.72 -0.02 9.89
CA TRP A 47 -9.79 0.34 11.30
C TRP A 47 -9.10 1.69 11.50
N LYS A 48 -9.84 2.68 12.03
CA LYS A 48 -9.35 4.05 12.22
C LYS A 48 -8.13 4.10 13.13
N LYS A 49 -8.22 3.49 14.32
CA LYS A 49 -7.11 3.43 15.29
C LYS A 49 -5.86 2.76 14.74
N ALA A 50 -6.02 1.70 13.94
CA ALA A 50 -4.88 1.04 13.31
C ALA A 50 -4.25 1.95 12.24
N THR A 51 -5.07 2.63 11.44
CA THR A 51 -4.63 3.59 10.43
C THR A 51 -3.86 4.75 11.05
N GLU A 52 -4.36 5.34 12.13
CA GLU A 52 -3.68 6.39 12.89
C GLU A 52 -2.33 5.90 13.43
N LYS A 53 -2.30 4.72 14.07
CA LYS A 53 -1.06 4.11 14.57
C LYS A 53 -0.03 3.91 13.46
N PHE A 54 -0.44 3.43 12.28
CA PHE A 54 0.47 3.25 11.16
C PHE A 54 0.93 4.57 10.55
N ARG A 55 0.08 5.61 10.56
CA ARG A 55 0.46 6.96 10.16
C ARG A 55 1.54 7.54 11.07
N TYR A 56 1.42 7.40 12.39
CA TYR A 56 2.47 7.87 13.32
C TYR A 56 3.79 7.13 13.11
N LYS A 57 3.75 5.80 12.90
CA LYS A 57 4.95 5.03 12.53
C LYS A 57 5.55 5.46 11.19
N LEU A 58 4.73 5.93 10.26
CA LEU A 58 5.21 6.45 8.99
C LEU A 58 5.95 7.78 9.19
N TYR A 59 5.50 8.65 10.11
CA TYR A 59 6.23 9.87 10.46
C TYR A 59 7.63 9.56 10.99
N GLU A 60 7.77 8.57 11.87
CA GLU A 60 9.08 8.13 12.36
C GLU A 60 10.02 7.70 11.21
N LYS A 61 9.50 6.98 10.23
CA LYS A 61 10.27 6.57 9.03
C LYS A 61 10.66 7.76 8.17
N ILE A 62 9.76 8.72 7.98
CA ILE A 62 10.04 9.94 7.21
C ILE A 62 11.14 10.76 7.88
N THR A 63 11.06 10.93 9.20
CA THR A 63 12.12 11.61 9.97
C THR A 63 13.47 10.92 9.78
N ALA A 64 13.52 9.59 9.92
CA ALA A 64 14.76 8.84 9.74
C ALA A 64 15.34 8.98 8.31
N GLU A 65 14.49 8.94 7.29
CA GLU A 65 14.90 9.14 5.90
C GLU A 65 15.45 10.56 5.66
N ILE A 66 14.79 11.60 6.20
CA ILE A 66 15.26 12.99 6.11
C ILE A 66 16.60 13.16 6.84
N GLU A 67 16.78 12.53 8.00
CA GLU A 67 18.05 12.56 8.74
C GLU A 67 19.19 11.90 7.95
N GLU A 68 18.92 10.76 7.30
CA GLU A 68 19.89 10.11 6.42
C GLU A 68 20.27 11.02 5.24
N ILE A 69 19.26 11.58 4.55
CA ILE A 69 19.49 12.52 3.43
C ILE A 69 20.30 13.73 3.88
N ASN A 70 19.96 14.33 5.03
CA ASN A 70 20.68 15.46 5.60
C ASN A 70 22.16 15.13 5.88
N ALA A 71 22.46 13.93 6.36
CA ALA A 71 23.84 13.49 6.56
C ALA A 71 24.60 13.39 5.22
N GLU A 72 23.93 12.96 4.14
CA GLU A 72 24.54 12.85 2.81
C GLU A 72 24.75 14.20 2.11
N ILE A 73 23.85 15.17 2.34
CA ILE A 73 23.93 16.50 1.72
C ILE A 73 24.59 17.56 2.62
N ALA A 74 25.04 17.20 3.83
CA ALA A 74 25.62 18.13 4.81
C ALA A 74 26.76 18.99 4.23
N TRP A 75 27.57 18.42 3.34
CA TRP A 75 28.67 19.13 2.68
C TRP A 75 28.22 20.27 1.75
N ARG A 76 26.95 20.28 1.33
CA ARG A 76 26.35 21.33 0.51
C ARG A 76 25.82 22.50 1.35
N GLY A 77 25.84 22.41 2.68
CA GLY A 77 25.31 23.44 3.58
C GLY A 77 23.78 23.56 3.54
N VAL A 78 23.09 22.55 2.99
CA VAL A 78 21.62 22.45 2.97
C VAL A 78 21.18 21.53 4.10
N GLN A 79 20.08 21.89 4.77
CA GLN A 79 19.47 21.07 5.81
C GLN A 79 17.95 21.12 5.66
N ILE A 80 17.34 19.95 5.51
CA ILE A 80 15.89 19.76 5.50
C ILE A 80 15.42 19.67 6.95
N THR A 81 14.41 20.45 7.31
CA THR A 81 13.83 20.41 8.66
C THR A 81 13.00 19.15 8.86
N THR A 82 13.12 18.52 10.03
CA THR A 82 12.25 17.40 10.44
C THR A 82 11.09 17.92 11.28
N ASN A 83 9.98 17.20 11.26
CA ASN A 83 8.75 17.54 11.99
C ASN A 83 8.24 16.33 12.77
N THR A 84 7.40 16.56 13.79
CA THR A 84 6.72 15.48 14.52
C THR A 84 5.56 14.87 13.72
N GLU A 85 4.94 15.68 12.85
CA GLU A 85 3.90 15.25 11.93
C GLU A 85 4.20 15.78 10.53
N TYR A 86 3.74 15.05 9.53
CA TYR A 86 3.97 15.38 8.13
C TYR A 86 2.65 15.45 7.38
N VAL A 87 2.65 16.24 6.30
CA VAL A 87 1.58 16.31 5.31
C VAL A 87 2.15 15.98 3.92
N PRO A 88 1.35 15.42 2.99
CA PRO A 88 1.82 15.06 1.66
C PRO A 88 2.54 16.19 0.92
N ASP A 89 2.00 17.41 1.00
CA ASP A 89 2.53 18.58 0.28
C ASP A 89 3.96 18.90 0.71
N TYR A 90 4.25 18.81 2.01
CA TYR A 90 5.61 19.02 2.52
C TYR A 90 6.61 17.96 2.01
N LEU A 91 6.19 16.69 1.90
CA LEU A 91 7.06 15.68 1.29
C LEU A 91 7.28 15.94 -0.20
N ASN A 92 6.27 16.40 -0.93
CA ASN A 92 6.41 16.76 -2.34
C ASN A 92 7.39 17.91 -2.52
N GLU A 93 7.31 18.96 -1.70
CA GLU A 93 8.28 20.06 -1.70
C GLU A 93 9.72 19.56 -1.46
N ILE A 94 9.92 18.65 -0.50
CA ILE A 94 11.23 18.04 -0.26
C ILE A 94 11.70 17.26 -1.50
N VAL A 95 10.84 16.45 -2.11
CA VAL A 95 11.18 15.66 -3.29
C VAL A 95 11.56 16.57 -4.46
N GLU A 96 10.80 17.64 -4.72
CA GLU A 96 11.11 18.61 -5.78
C GLU A 96 12.47 19.29 -5.56
N GLN A 97 12.75 19.71 -4.32
CA GLN A 97 14.05 20.29 -3.97
C GLN A 97 15.20 19.30 -4.17
N LEU A 98 15.01 18.03 -3.78
CA LEU A 98 16.03 16.99 -3.95
C LEU A 98 16.26 16.60 -5.40
N VAL A 99 15.22 16.57 -6.23
CA VAL A 99 15.34 16.35 -7.68
C VAL A 99 16.20 17.44 -8.31
N LEU A 100 15.98 18.71 -7.95
CA LEU A 100 16.81 19.82 -8.41
C LEU A 100 18.24 19.73 -7.86
N LEU A 101 18.41 19.41 -6.58
CA LEU A 101 19.71 19.34 -5.92
C LEU A 101 20.60 18.25 -6.52
N TRP A 102 20.05 17.07 -6.76
CA TRP A 102 20.77 15.90 -7.28
C TRP A 102 20.74 15.81 -8.80
N GLU A 103 20.10 16.77 -9.48
CA GLU A 103 19.89 16.76 -10.94
C GLU A 103 19.31 15.42 -11.43
N LEU A 104 18.31 14.91 -10.68
CA LEU A 104 17.75 13.60 -10.95
C LEU A 104 16.95 13.59 -12.25
N ASP A 105 17.30 12.66 -13.12
CA ASP A 105 16.48 12.29 -14.27
C ASP A 105 15.78 10.96 -13.98
N THR A 106 14.48 11.02 -13.69
CA THR A 106 13.65 9.84 -13.39
C THR A 106 13.59 8.84 -14.56
N SER A 107 13.88 9.27 -15.80
CA SER A 107 13.89 8.37 -16.95
C SER A 107 15.07 7.40 -16.94
N THR A 108 16.13 7.71 -16.18
CA THR A 108 17.35 6.89 -16.07
C THR A 108 17.25 5.81 -14.98
N PHE A 109 16.15 5.78 -14.23
CA PHE A 109 15.99 4.87 -13.09
C PHE A 109 15.99 3.41 -13.51
N VAL A 110 16.65 2.59 -12.70
CA VAL A 110 16.81 1.16 -12.98
C VAL A 110 15.87 0.32 -12.11
N TYR A 111 15.30 -0.73 -12.72
CA TYR A 111 14.35 -1.65 -12.08
C TYR A 111 14.65 -3.10 -12.46
N GLY A 112 14.16 -4.03 -11.65
CA GLY A 112 14.30 -5.47 -11.88
C GLY A 112 15.52 -6.12 -11.20
N SER A 113 15.56 -7.45 -11.26
CA SER A 113 16.60 -8.25 -10.63
C SER A 113 17.98 -7.99 -11.25
N GLY A 114 19.03 -7.98 -10.41
CA GLY A 114 20.41 -7.73 -10.84
C GLY A 114 20.74 -6.25 -11.16
N LYS A 115 19.78 -5.33 -11.06
CA LYS A 115 20.01 -3.89 -11.21
C LYS A 115 20.18 -3.22 -9.85
N ARG A 116 21.24 -2.45 -9.67
CA ARG A 116 21.53 -1.70 -8.44
C ARG A 116 21.06 -0.26 -8.56
N LYS A 117 20.02 0.10 -7.82
CA LYS A 117 19.56 1.50 -7.67
C LYS A 117 20.63 2.35 -6.99
N SER A 118 20.78 3.59 -7.44
CA SER A 118 21.59 4.60 -6.74
C SER A 118 20.95 4.94 -5.39
N LYS A 119 21.67 5.65 -4.52
CA LYS A 119 21.12 6.08 -3.23
C LYS A 119 20.03 7.12 -3.43
N GLU A 120 20.26 8.07 -4.32
CA GLU A 120 19.36 9.17 -4.67
C GLU A 120 18.05 8.63 -5.26
N GLN A 121 18.12 7.63 -6.14
CA GLN A 121 16.92 6.93 -6.64
C GLN A 121 16.13 6.29 -5.48
N ARG A 122 16.81 5.66 -4.51
CA ARG A 122 16.12 5.03 -3.36
C ARG A 122 15.44 6.06 -2.49
N HIS A 123 16.12 7.16 -2.14
CA HIS A 123 15.56 8.25 -1.35
C HIS A 123 14.33 8.85 -2.05
N TYR A 124 14.42 9.11 -3.35
CA TYR A 124 13.31 9.59 -4.15
C TYR A 124 12.11 8.61 -4.10
N GLU A 125 12.35 7.32 -4.34
CA GLU A 125 11.29 6.31 -4.33
C GLU A 125 10.68 6.11 -2.93
N HIS A 126 11.49 6.18 -1.87
CA HIS A 126 11.01 6.09 -0.49
C HIS A 126 10.12 7.28 -0.15
N LEU A 127 10.57 8.51 -0.37
CA LEU A 127 9.81 9.72 -0.07
C LEU A 127 8.50 9.79 -0.87
N THR A 128 8.54 9.45 -2.16
CA THR A 128 7.32 9.38 -2.99
C THR A 128 6.35 8.29 -2.52
N THR A 129 6.86 7.13 -2.13
CA THR A 129 6.04 6.05 -1.54
C THR A 129 5.44 6.48 -0.20
N PHE A 130 6.20 7.18 0.65
CA PHE A 130 5.72 7.71 1.91
C PHE A 130 4.63 8.77 1.70
N CYS A 131 4.78 9.65 0.72
CA CYS A 131 3.77 10.63 0.33
C CYS A 131 2.45 9.95 -0.05
N GLN A 132 2.49 8.96 -0.94
CA GLN A 132 1.31 8.17 -1.32
C GLN A 132 0.66 7.46 -0.13
N LYS A 133 1.47 6.89 0.77
CA LYS A 133 0.96 6.23 1.99
C LYS A 133 0.32 7.21 2.97
N LEU A 134 0.86 8.43 3.09
CA LEU A 134 0.25 9.49 3.88
C LEU A 134 -1.12 9.87 3.33
N GLN A 135 -1.23 10.09 2.01
CA GLN A 135 -2.50 10.39 1.33
C GLN A 135 -3.52 9.28 1.56
N GLU A 136 -3.10 8.02 1.42
CA GLU A 136 -3.94 6.85 1.70
C GLU A 136 -4.48 6.86 3.14
N TYR A 137 -3.64 7.18 4.13
CA TYR A 137 -4.07 7.24 5.53
C TYR A 137 -5.01 8.41 5.83
N ILE A 138 -4.75 9.59 5.25
CA ILE A 138 -5.63 10.75 5.36
C ILE A 138 -7.01 10.40 4.80
N GLN A 139 -7.07 9.87 3.58
CA GLN A 139 -8.32 9.48 2.93
C GLN A 139 -9.08 8.42 3.75
N LYS A 140 -8.40 7.40 4.29
CA LYS A 140 -9.03 6.38 5.15
C LYS A 140 -9.64 6.98 6.41
N ILE A 141 -8.95 7.91 7.05
CA ILE A 141 -9.44 8.58 8.27
C ILE A 141 -10.65 9.46 7.91
N GLU A 142 -10.60 10.19 6.80
CA GLU A 142 -11.68 11.03 6.30
C GLU A 142 -12.93 10.21 5.97
N ILE A 143 -12.79 9.12 5.21
CA ILE A 143 -13.89 8.19 4.90
C ILE A 143 -14.52 7.65 6.19
N CYS A 144 -13.71 7.26 7.18
CA CYS A 144 -14.22 6.76 8.45
C CYS A 144 -15.02 7.84 9.21
N GLY A 145 -14.58 9.10 9.13
CA GLY A 145 -15.23 10.25 9.75
C GLY A 145 -15.00 10.35 11.26
N PRO A 146 -15.60 11.34 11.93
CA PRO A 146 -15.35 11.61 13.35
C PRO A 146 -16.00 10.58 14.29
N ASN A 147 -17.17 10.04 13.92
CA ASN A 147 -18.03 9.28 14.83
C ASN A 147 -17.81 7.76 14.82
N ARG A 148 -17.01 7.23 13.88
CA ARG A 148 -16.87 5.78 13.64
C ARG A 148 -15.43 5.32 13.89
N ASN A 149 -15.28 4.04 14.25
CA ASN A 149 -13.98 3.40 14.49
C ASN A 149 -13.52 2.49 13.35
N SER A 150 -14.42 2.12 12.44
CA SER A 150 -14.13 1.29 11.29
C SER A 150 -15.13 1.55 10.15
N TYR A 151 -14.80 1.07 8.96
CA TYR A 151 -15.73 0.99 7.83
C TYR A 151 -15.37 -0.18 6.90
N SER A 152 -16.35 -0.70 6.15
CA SER A 152 -16.09 -1.74 5.13
C SER A 152 -15.44 -1.13 3.90
N LYS A 153 -14.45 -1.80 3.30
CA LYS A 153 -13.78 -1.31 2.08
C LYS A 153 -14.70 -1.23 0.87
N THR A 154 -15.76 -2.04 0.84
CA THR A 154 -16.72 -2.10 -0.28
C THR A 154 -17.98 -1.30 0.01
N ASP A 155 -18.35 -1.14 1.28
CA ASP A 155 -19.46 -0.31 1.74
C ASP A 155 -18.95 0.65 2.84
N ASN A 156 -18.56 1.84 2.43
CA ASN A 156 -18.03 2.87 3.34
C ASN A 156 -19.06 3.35 4.38
N SER A 157 -20.35 3.02 4.22
CA SER A 157 -21.41 3.36 5.18
C SER A 157 -21.50 2.33 6.32
N ALA A 158 -21.12 1.08 6.06
CA ALA A 158 -21.14 -0.01 7.03
C ALA A 158 -20.02 0.12 8.07
N THR A 159 -20.33 -0.16 9.34
CA THR A 159 -19.37 -0.22 10.45
C THR A 159 -19.28 -1.62 11.01
N PHE A 160 -18.08 -2.07 11.38
CA PHE A 160 -17.91 -3.37 12.01
C PHE A 160 -18.57 -3.38 13.39
N MET A 161 -19.44 -4.35 13.64
CA MET A 161 -20.11 -4.54 14.92
C MET A 161 -19.74 -5.89 15.50
N ARG A 162 -19.33 -5.93 16.77
CA ARG A 162 -19.14 -7.20 17.48
C ARG A 162 -20.52 -7.76 17.86
N ILE A 163 -20.87 -8.92 17.33
CA ILE A 163 -22.10 -9.63 17.71
C ILE A 163 -21.94 -10.17 19.14
N LYS A 164 -23.03 -10.21 19.89
CA LYS A 164 -23.04 -10.78 21.25
C LYS A 164 -22.71 -12.27 21.17
N THR A 165 -21.86 -12.73 22.08
CA THR A 165 -21.55 -14.13 22.28
C THR A 165 -22.84 -14.92 22.48
N ASP A 166 -22.99 -16.04 21.77
CA ASP A 166 -24.02 -17.01 22.12
C ASP A 166 -23.70 -17.63 23.48
N TYR A 167 -24.70 -18.23 24.12
CA TYR A 167 -24.52 -18.93 25.40
C TYR A 167 -23.48 -20.07 25.29
N MET A 168 -23.18 -20.53 24.07
CA MET A 168 -22.27 -21.64 23.80
C MET A 168 -20.82 -21.23 23.58
N GLY A 169 -20.49 -19.93 23.60
CA GLY A 169 -19.11 -19.43 23.50
C GLY A 169 -18.48 -19.67 22.13
N ASN A 170 -19.28 -19.93 21.10
CA ASN A 170 -18.78 -20.11 19.75
C ASN A 170 -18.73 -18.73 19.11
N ASP A 171 -17.60 -18.03 19.24
CA ASP A 171 -17.32 -16.71 18.64
C ASP A 171 -17.36 -16.77 17.09
N GLN A 172 -18.54 -17.00 16.52
CA GLN A 172 -18.77 -16.86 15.08
C GLN A 172 -19.03 -15.40 14.78
N LEU A 173 -18.04 -14.80 14.11
CA LEU A 173 -18.17 -13.54 13.41
C LEU A 173 -19.13 -13.76 12.24
N LEU A 174 -20.40 -13.41 12.39
CA LEU A 174 -21.27 -13.26 11.22
C LEU A 174 -20.97 -11.90 10.56
N PRO A 175 -20.90 -11.85 9.22
CA PRO A 175 -20.57 -10.64 8.47
C PRO A 175 -21.55 -9.48 8.64
#